data_AF-A0A521RPS8-F1
#
_entry.id   AF-A0A521RPS8-F1
#
_cell.length_a   1.000
_cell.length_b   1.000
_cell.length_c   1.000
_cell.angle_alpha   90.00
_cell.angle_beta   90.00
_cell.angle_gamma   90.00
#
_symmetry.space_group_name_H-M   'P 1'
#
loop_
_entity.id
_entity.type
_entity.pdbx_description
1 polymer ?
#
loop_
_entity_poly.entity_id
_entity_poly.type
_entity_poly.pdbx_seq_one_letter_code
_entity_poly.pdbx_strand_id
1 'polypeptide(L)'
;MTRPTSRGRRRPKSKAEVGRVLGFRSGLEERVAAELETALGHPVDYETTTITYEKPAKKSRYTPDFRLPNGIIVETKGRFVTADRQKHITIKAQHPDLDIRFVFSNPNARISKRSATTYAMWCKKNGFKYAEGSVPAEWLK
;
A
#
# COMPACT_ATOMS: atom_id res chain seq x y z
N MET A 1 -21.40 11.61 56.49
CA MET A 1 -22.32 11.29 55.38
C MET A 1 -21.51 11.02 54.13
N THR A 2 -21.29 9.75 53.80
CA THR A 2 -20.54 9.30 52.62
C THR A 2 -21.49 9.21 51.41
N ARG A 3 -21.21 9.95 50.32
CA ARG A 3 -21.99 9.87 49.08
C ARG A 3 -21.72 8.55 48.36
N PRO A 4 -22.75 7.84 47.85
CA PRO A 4 -22.53 6.64 47.05
C PRO A 4 -22.11 7.02 45.63
N THR A 5 -21.02 6.41 45.15
CA THR A 5 -20.58 6.50 43.75
C THR A 5 -21.49 5.66 42.85
N SER A 6 -22.13 6.29 41.86
CA SER A 6 -22.94 5.59 40.86
C SER A 6 -22.03 4.76 39.94
N ARG A 7 -22.27 3.44 39.86
CA ARG A 7 -21.66 2.59 38.84
C ARG A 7 -22.29 2.93 37.49
N GLY A 8 -21.53 3.59 36.61
CA GLY A 8 -21.94 3.88 35.24
C GLY A 8 -22.34 2.61 34.50
N ARG A 9 -23.57 2.57 33.97
CA ARG A 9 -24.10 1.45 33.18
C ARG A 9 -23.35 1.39 31.85
N ARG A 10 -22.63 0.29 31.57
CA ARG A 10 -21.90 0.10 30.30
C ARG A 10 -22.87 0.13 29.12
N ARG A 11 -22.58 0.97 28.12
CA ARG A 11 -23.34 1.06 26.87
C ARG A 11 -23.23 -0.27 26.09
N PRO A 12 -24.33 -0.79 25.51
CA PRO A 12 -24.27 -1.97 24.66
C PRO A 12 -23.41 -1.69 23.41
N LYS A 13 -22.55 -2.65 23.08
CA LYS A 13 -21.67 -2.60 21.90
C LYS A 13 -22.51 -2.55 20.62
N SER A 14 -22.09 -1.74 19.66
CA SER A 14 -22.66 -1.74 18.31
C SER A 14 -22.34 -3.03 17.57
N LYS A 15 -23.13 -3.39 16.55
CA LYS A 15 -22.90 -4.59 15.73
C LYS A 15 -21.48 -4.66 15.16
N ALA A 16 -20.92 -3.53 14.74
CA ALA A 16 -19.53 -3.44 14.28
C ALA A 16 -18.49 -3.74 15.39
N GLU A 17 -18.79 -3.41 16.64
CA GLU A 17 -17.95 -3.74 17.80
C GLU A 17 -18.10 -5.19 18.25
N VAL A 18 -19.24 -5.84 17.95
CA VAL A 18 -19.49 -7.27 18.20
C VAL A 18 -18.85 -8.13 17.13
N GLY A 19 -19.01 -7.81 15.84
CA GLY A 19 -18.34 -8.50 14.73
C GLY A 19 -16.82 -8.52 14.90
N ARG A 20 -16.24 -7.43 15.41
CA ARG A 20 -14.80 -7.33 15.73
C ARG A 20 -14.34 -8.22 16.90
N VAL A 21 -15.24 -8.61 17.80
CA VAL A 21 -14.96 -9.56 18.89
C VAL A 21 -15.00 -11.00 18.38
N LEU A 22 -15.85 -11.27 17.38
CA LEU A 22 -15.98 -12.58 16.73
C LEU A 22 -14.96 -12.78 15.58
N GLY A 23 -14.26 -11.72 15.17
CA GLY A 23 -13.26 -11.75 14.10
C GLY A 23 -13.79 -11.36 12.72
N PHE A 24 -15.10 -11.20 12.56
CA PHE A 24 -15.72 -10.71 11.33
C PHE A 24 -15.31 -9.27 11.04
N ARG A 25 -15.00 -9.00 9.76
CA ARG A 25 -14.52 -7.70 9.27
C ARG A 25 -15.65 -6.81 8.76
N SER A 26 -16.84 -7.36 8.56
CA SER A 26 -18.03 -6.59 8.17
C SER A 26 -19.34 -7.17 8.75
N GLY A 27 -20.37 -6.32 8.84
CA GLY A 27 -21.70 -6.78 9.29
C GLY A 27 -22.39 -7.72 8.29
N LEU A 28 -21.93 -7.74 7.04
CA LEU A 28 -22.38 -8.72 6.04
C LEU A 28 -21.86 -10.11 6.39
N GLU A 29 -20.56 -10.23 6.70
CA GLU A 29 -19.93 -11.49 7.08
C GLU A 29 -20.56 -12.09 8.33
N GLU A 30 -20.83 -11.27 9.36
CA GLU A 30 -21.51 -11.71 10.58
C GLU A 30 -22.91 -12.28 10.29
N ARG A 31 -23.70 -11.59 9.46
CA ARG A 31 -25.04 -12.06 9.08
C ARG A 31 -25.00 -13.37 8.30
N VAL A 32 -24.10 -13.48 7.32
CA VAL A 32 -23.98 -14.67 6.48
C VAL A 32 -23.47 -15.86 7.30
N ALA A 33 -22.52 -15.66 8.21
CA ALA A 33 -22.07 -16.72 9.12
C ALA A 33 -23.24 -17.29 9.93
N ALA A 34 -24.07 -16.43 10.55
CA ALA A 34 -25.23 -16.88 11.30
C ALA A 34 -26.26 -17.63 10.44
N GLU A 35 -26.52 -17.17 9.21
CA GLU A 35 -27.40 -17.86 8.25
C GLU A 35 -26.86 -19.27 7.92
N LEU A 36 -25.55 -19.40 7.68
CA LEU A 36 -24.91 -20.67 7.37
C LEU A 36 -24.88 -21.61 8.58
N GLU A 37 -24.53 -21.13 9.76
CA GLU A 37 -24.54 -21.93 10.99
C GLU A 37 -25.94 -22.45 11.31
N THR A 38 -26.97 -21.62 11.11
CA THR A 38 -28.37 -22.02 11.26
C THR A 38 -28.75 -23.12 10.27
N ALA A 39 -28.34 -22.99 9.01
CA ALA A 39 -28.66 -23.97 7.97
C ALA A 39 -27.89 -25.29 8.11
N LEU A 40 -26.63 -25.23 8.59
CA LEU A 40 -25.74 -26.39 8.71
C LEU A 40 -25.86 -27.10 10.07
N GLY A 41 -26.37 -26.41 11.10
CA GLY A 41 -26.48 -26.93 12.45
C GLY A 41 -25.15 -27.02 13.21
N HIS A 42 -24.09 -26.43 12.69
CA HIS A 42 -22.77 -26.36 13.32
C HIS A 42 -22.04 -25.05 12.98
N PRO A 43 -21.03 -24.64 13.77
CA PRO A 43 -20.24 -23.44 13.49
C PRO A 43 -19.56 -23.47 12.13
N VAL A 44 -19.38 -22.30 11.51
CA VAL A 44 -18.66 -22.16 10.23
C VAL A 44 -17.19 -21.77 10.43
N ASP A 45 -16.33 -22.31 9.58
CA ASP A 45 -14.93 -21.91 9.49
C ASP A 45 -14.82 -20.55 8.78
N TYR A 46 -14.32 -19.53 9.49
CA TYR A 46 -14.14 -18.18 8.94
C TYR A 46 -12.65 -17.82 8.85
N GLU A 47 -12.19 -17.49 7.63
CA GLU A 47 -10.79 -17.14 7.32
C GLU A 47 -9.72 -18.15 7.79
N THR A 48 -10.08 -19.42 8.02
CA THR A 48 -9.14 -20.47 8.47
C THR A 48 -8.35 -21.10 7.32
N THR A 49 -8.94 -21.17 6.13
CA THR A 49 -8.33 -21.81 4.95
C THR A 49 -7.62 -20.79 4.07
N THR A 50 -6.35 -21.02 3.78
CA THR A 50 -5.58 -20.22 2.82
C THR A 50 -5.36 -21.01 1.54
N ILE A 51 -5.83 -20.48 0.41
CA ILE A 51 -5.60 -21.08 -0.91
C ILE A 51 -4.49 -20.29 -1.62
N THR A 52 -3.36 -20.93 -1.85
CA THR A 52 -2.27 -20.37 -2.66
C THR A 52 -2.62 -20.49 -4.14
N TYR A 53 -2.39 -19.44 -4.92
CA TYR A 53 -2.56 -19.44 -6.36
C TYR A 53 -1.49 -18.58 -7.04
N GLU A 54 -1.17 -18.90 -8.29
CA GLU A 54 -0.26 -18.12 -9.11
C GLU A 54 -1.03 -17.08 -9.93
N LYS A 55 -0.47 -15.87 -10.01
CA LYS A 55 -0.96 -14.85 -10.94
C LYS A 55 -0.18 -14.98 -12.25
N PRO A 56 -0.84 -15.15 -13.41
CA PRO A 56 -0.14 -15.23 -14.68
C PRO A 56 0.72 -13.98 -14.94
N ALA A 57 1.88 -14.18 -15.57
CA ALA A 57 2.74 -13.09 -15.97
C ALA A 57 2.01 -12.19 -16.98
N LYS A 58 1.94 -10.88 -16.69
CA LYS A 58 1.32 -9.88 -17.56
C LYS A 58 2.37 -8.96 -18.15
N LYS A 59 2.50 -8.96 -19.49
CA LYS A 59 3.32 -7.97 -20.19
C LYS A 59 2.70 -6.57 -20.02
N SER A 60 3.53 -5.61 -19.64
CA SER A 60 3.15 -4.21 -19.46
C SER A 60 4.19 -3.32 -20.10
N ARG A 61 3.79 -2.17 -20.63
CA ARG A 61 4.71 -1.19 -21.23
C ARG A 61 5.05 -0.11 -20.22
N TYR A 62 6.33 0.25 -20.16
CA TYR A 62 6.80 1.47 -19.53
C TYR A 62 7.21 2.47 -20.62
N THR A 63 6.70 3.69 -20.53
CA THR A 63 7.10 4.80 -21.41
C THR A 63 7.58 5.91 -20.48
N PRO A 64 8.89 6.21 -20.48
CA PRO A 64 9.40 7.27 -19.62
C PRO A 64 8.97 8.64 -20.12
N ASP A 65 9.00 9.63 -19.23
CA ASP A 65 8.70 11.02 -19.62
C ASP A 65 9.77 11.59 -20.56
N PHE A 66 11.06 11.34 -20.25
CA PHE A 66 12.17 11.83 -21.06
C PHE A 66 13.31 10.81 -21.17
N ARG A 67 14.02 10.85 -22.29
CA ARG A 67 15.28 10.14 -22.50
C ARG A 67 16.33 11.12 -22.98
N LEU A 68 17.42 11.25 -22.23
CA LEU A 68 18.53 12.14 -22.55
C LEU A 68 19.45 11.49 -23.60
N PRO A 69 20.22 12.30 -24.38
CA PRO A 69 21.14 11.77 -25.40
C PRO A 69 22.20 10.81 -24.85
N ASN A 70 22.63 10.99 -23.60
CA ASN A 70 23.60 10.13 -22.91
C ASN A 70 23.00 8.80 -22.39
N GLY A 71 21.72 8.53 -22.66
CA GLY A 71 21.04 7.30 -22.28
C GLY A 71 20.31 7.32 -20.94
N ILE A 72 20.48 8.38 -20.13
CA ILE A 72 19.73 8.55 -18.88
C ILE A 72 18.23 8.69 -19.19
N ILE A 73 17.42 7.95 -18.45
CA ILE A 73 15.96 8.04 -18.49
C ILE A 73 15.49 8.87 -17.31
N VAL A 74 14.66 9.88 -17.56
CA VAL A 74 14.08 10.74 -16.52
C VAL A 74 12.58 10.54 -16.44
N GLU A 75 12.10 10.22 -15.24
CA GLU A 75 10.69 10.15 -14.88
C GLU A 75 10.36 11.29 -13.92
N THR A 76 9.41 12.15 -14.30
CA THR A 76 8.88 13.20 -13.43
C THR A 76 7.73 12.66 -12.59
N LYS A 77 7.71 12.99 -11.29
CA LYS A 77 6.62 12.56 -10.40
C LYS A 77 6.25 13.59 -9.34
N GLY A 78 4.97 13.94 -9.29
CA GLY A 78 4.37 14.58 -8.11
C GLY A 78 3.89 13.55 -7.10
N ARG A 79 2.94 12.69 -7.51
CA ARG A 79 2.44 11.59 -6.67
C ARG A 79 3.16 10.30 -6.99
N PHE A 80 3.71 9.63 -5.98
CA PHE A 80 4.46 8.39 -6.17
C PHE A 80 3.80 7.24 -5.40
N VAL A 81 2.80 6.61 -6.03
CA VAL A 81 1.96 5.58 -5.39
C VAL A 81 2.63 4.20 -5.35
N THR A 82 2.06 3.26 -4.59
CA THR A 82 2.60 1.90 -4.45
C THR A 82 2.76 1.19 -5.78
N ALA A 83 1.79 1.33 -6.69
CA ALA A 83 1.86 0.72 -8.01
C ALA A 83 3.06 1.23 -8.82
N ASP A 84 3.34 2.55 -8.81
CA ASP A 84 4.52 3.10 -9.50
C ASP A 84 5.82 2.60 -8.90
N ARG A 85 5.91 2.53 -7.57
CA ARG A 85 7.11 2.02 -6.90
C ARG A 85 7.38 0.56 -7.26
N GLN A 86 6.35 -0.28 -7.21
CA GLN A 86 6.48 -1.69 -7.58
C GLN A 86 6.85 -1.84 -9.06
N LYS A 87 6.23 -1.05 -9.95
CA LYS A 87 6.54 -1.01 -11.38
C LYS A 87 8.03 -0.78 -11.62
N HIS A 88 8.62 0.24 -10.99
CA HIS A 88 10.03 0.56 -11.20
C HIS A 88 10.99 -0.45 -10.58
N ILE A 89 10.65 -1.07 -9.43
CA ILE A 89 11.43 -2.20 -8.89
C ILE A 89 11.45 -3.35 -9.92
N THR A 90 10.30 -3.72 -10.46
CA THR A 90 10.21 -4.80 -11.45
C THR A 90 10.97 -4.46 -12.74
N ILE A 91 10.84 -3.23 -13.25
CA ILE A 91 11.59 -2.79 -14.44
C ILE A 91 13.09 -2.88 -14.18
N LYS A 92 13.58 -2.36 -13.05
CA LYS A 92 15.01 -2.42 -12.71
C LYS A 92 15.52 -3.85 -12.56
N ALA A 93 14.70 -4.76 -12.02
CA ALA A 93 15.07 -6.17 -11.93
C ALA A 93 15.15 -6.85 -13.31
N GLN A 94 14.27 -6.48 -14.23
CA GLN A 94 14.21 -7.07 -15.59
C GLN A 94 15.14 -6.38 -16.60
N HIS A 95 15.49 -5.12 -16.36
CA HIS A 95 16.31 -4.26 -17.23
C HIS A 95 17.33 -3.49 -16.37
N PRO A 96 18.32 -4.17 -15.76
CA PRO A 96 19.27 -3.57 -14.83
C PRO A 96 20.24 -2.57 -15.51
N ASP A 97 20.32 -2.59 -16.83
CA ASP A 97 21.11 -1.71 -17.69
C ASP A 97 20.51 -0.30 -17.86
N LEU A 98 19.21 -0.13 -17.58
CA LEU A 98 18.55 1.17 -17.70
C LEU A 98 18.89 2.09 -16.52
N ASP A 99 19.49 3.26 -16.82
CA ASP A 99 19.70 4.33 -15.84
C ASP A 99 18.45 5.22 -15.71
N ILE A 100 17.46 4.73 -14.94
CA ILE A 100 16.23 5.45 -14.65
C ILE A 100 16.42 6.31 -13.40
N ARG A 101 16.14 7.61 -13.54
CA ARG A 101 16.22 8.61 -12.47
C ARG A 101 14.90 9.36 -12.33
N PHE A 102 14.63 9.85 -11.12
CA PHE A 102 13.38 10.56 -10.82
C PHE A 102 13.59 12.06 -10.61
N VAL A 103 12.70 12.88 -11.13
CA VAL A 103 12.58 14.30 -10.72
C VAL A 103 11.25 14.45 -9.98
N PHE A 104 11.31 14.69 -8.68
CA PHE A 104 10.12 14.86 -7.85
C PHE A 104 9.76 16.32 -7.69
N SER A 105 8.47 16.64 -7.60
CA SER A 105 8.05 17.97 -7.14
C SER A 105 8.41 18.23 -5.67
N ASN A 106 8.38 17.17 -4.85
CA ASN A 106 8.85 17.17 -3.46
C ASN A 106 9.32 15.76 -3.08
N PRO A 107 10.64 15.48 -3.04
CA PRO A 107 11.17 14.17 -2.68
C PRO A 107 11.02 13.84 -1.18
N ASN A 108 10.73 14.84 -0.34
CA ASN A 108 10.48 14.67 1.10
C ASN A 108 9.02 14.25 1.40
N ALA A 109 8.16 14.20 0.38
CA ALA A 109 6.80 13.68 0.54
C ALA A 109 6.83 12.21 1.00
N ARG A 110 5.93 11.89 1.94
CA ARG A 110 5.81 10.54 2.53
C ARG A 110 5.10 9.59 1.54
N ILE A 111 5.55 8.34 1.47
CA ILE A 111 4.93 7.31 0.58
C ILE A 111 3.47 7.02 0.90
N SER A 112 3.05 7.33 2.14
CA SER A 112 1.66 7.33 2.60
C SER A 112 1.55 8.23 3.85
N LYS A 113 0.32 8.61 4.21
CA LYS A 113 0.06 9.45 5.41
C LYS A 113 0.60 8.83 6.71
N ARG A 114 0.70 7.49 6.79
CA ARG A 114 1.11 6.77 8.01
C ARG A 114 2.60 6.42 8.03
N SER A 115 3.27 6.34 6.87
CA SER A 115 4.66 5.85 6.78
C SER A 115 5.66 6.97 6.99
N ALA A 116 6.67 6.82 7.86
CA ALA A 116 7.76 7.80 7.97
C ALA A 116 8.68 7.85 6.73
N THR A 117 8.60 6.85 5.84
CA THR A 117 9.42 6.78 4.63
C THR A 117 9.01 7.83 3.60
N THR A 118 9.97 8.62 3.13
CA THR A 118 9.78 9.58 2.03
C THR A 118 10.11 8.98 0.66
N TYR A 119 9.78 9.69 -0.42
CA TYR A 119 10.16 9.28 -1.78
C TYR A 119 11.69 9.18 -1.91
N ALA A 120 12.43 10.17 -1.40
CA ALA A 120 13.88 10.16 -1.33
C ALA A 120 14.43 8.92 -0.62
N MET A 121 13.89 8.58 0.56
CA MET A 121 14.31 7.39 1.31
C MET A 121 14.04 6.11 0.51
N TRP A 122 12.90 6.05 -0.18
CA TRP A 122 12.58 4.92 -1.04
C TRP A 122 13.56 4.80 -2.21
N CYS A 123 13.89 5.89 -2.89
CA CYS A 123 14.86 5.91 -3.98
C CYS A 123 16.25 5.44 -3.50
N LYS A 124 16.74 5.98 -2.38
CA LYS A 124 18.02 5.55 -1.77
C LYS A 124 18.02 4.05 -1.45
N LYS A 125 16.95 3.55 -0.80
CA LYS A 125 16.82 2.13 -0.45
C LYS A 125 16.85 1.20 -1.68
N ASN A 126 16.27 1.63 -2.80
CA ASN A 126 16.15 0.80 -4.01
C ASN A 126 17.21 1.14 -5.08
N GLY A 127 18.17 2.01 -4.75
CA GLY A 127 19.26 2.41 -5.65
C GLY A 127 18.80 3.19 -6.88
N PHE A 128 17.82 4.09 -6.73
CA PHE A 128 17.45 5.06 -7.77
C PHE A 128 18.03 6.43 -7.43
N LYS A 129 18.59 7.12 -8.43
CA LYS A 129 18.96 8.53 -8.31
C LYS A 129 17.71 9.40 -8.45
N TYR A 130 17.69 10.52 -7.76
CA TYR A 130 16.57 11.46 -7.82
C TYR A 130 17.05 12.91 -7.68
N ALA A 131 16.19 13.85 -8.09
CA ALA A 131 16.34 15.29 -7.93
C ALA A 131 14.99 15.93 -7.55
N GLU A 132 15.02 17.21 -7.18
CA GLU A 132 13.85 18.01 -6.81
C GLU A 132 13.63 19.13 -7.82
N GLY A 133 12.41 19.26 -8.33
CA GLY A 133 11.96 20.33 -9.22
C GLY A 133 12.46 20.24 -10.66
N SER A 134 13.76 20.02 -10.85
CA SER A 134 14.42 20.10 -12.15
C SER A 134 15.46 19.00 -12.36
N VAL A 135 15.79 18.72 -13.62
CA VAL A 135 16.91 17.84 -13.99
C VAL A 135 18.23 18.55 -13.66
N PRO A 136 19.09 17.96 -12.81
CA PRO A 136 20.39 18.56 -12.48
C PRO A 136 21.32 18.61 -13.69
N ALA A 137 22.16 19.64 -13.76
CA ALA A 137 23.09 19.84 -14.87
C ALA A 137 24.08 18.67 -15.04
N GLU A 138 24.45 17.99 -13.96
CA GLU A 138 25.32 16.82 -14.00
C GLU A 138 24.67 15.59 -14.64
N TRP A 139 23.35 15.60 -14.89
CA TRP A 139 22.69 14.54 -15.67
C TRP A 139 22.66 14.86 -17.17
N LEU A 140 22.88 16.12 -17.55
CA LEU A 140 22.80 16.57 -18.94
C LEU A 140 24.13 16.43 -19.71
N LYS A 141 25.21 16.06 -18.99
CA LYS A 141 26.56 15.91 -19.55
C LYS A 141 26.75 14.59 -20.26
#